data_AF-A0A074ZHB8-F1
#
_entry.id   AF-A0A074ZHB8-F1
#
_cell.length_a   1.000
_cell.length_b   1.000
_cell.length_c   1.000
_cell.angle_alpha   90.00
_cell.angle_beta   90.00
_cell.angle_gamma   90.00
#
_symmetry.space_group_name_H-M   'P 1'
#
loop_
_entity.id
_entity.type
_entity.pdbx_description
1 polymer ?
#
loop_
_entity_poly.entity_id
_entity_poly.type
_entity_poly.pdbx_seq_one_letter_code
_entity_poly.pdbx_strand_id
1 'polypeptide(L)'
;MLISVVCLWLLTVSVSSSGIFEKFSYVQQFAKPVFNAKEKENIGELENFLSELWKLDKNRMDVGEDIEVKVPKSVNLLSYFKPTKDELFQFVSKGMLNGPTYEAFIHLLDNYNANAGHTEYTTYEQMQEIWAFLHAISETAVIKHTHEFLACSDKPHFLSVYFESTKTGATMNGAYVLLGTSPEFELAAYTTVFLMGLPGKLTVNGCSIYLVCTRQLFDKRRPRTCYPKDQFL
;
A
#
# COMPACT_ATOMS: atom_id res chain seq x y z
N MET A 1 -19.80 -53.35 24.83
CA MET A 1 -21.20 -52.92 25.02
C MET A 1 -21.22 -51.42 25.29
N LEU A 2 -21.94 -50.68 24.44
CA LEU A 2 -22.59 -49.36 24.64
C LEU A 2 -21.74 -48.20 25.22
N ILE A 3 -21.41 -47.15 24.43
CA ILE A 3 -22.24 -46.03 23.92
C ILE A 3 -22.39 -44.88 24.93
N SER A 4 -22.00 -43.66 24.49
CA SER A 4 -22.45 -42.33 24.96
C SER A 4 -21.89 -41.90 26.33
N VAL A 5 -21.48 -40.66 26.60
CA VAL A 5 -22.09 -39.36 26.27
C VAL A 5 -20.99 -38.28 26.32
N VAL A 6 -20.99 -37.45 25.28
CA VAL A 6 -20.41 -36.10 25.23
C VAL A 6 -21.04 -35.23 26.32
N CYS A 7 -20.32 -34.89 27.38
CA CYS A 7 -20.61 -33.73 28.24
C CYS A 7 -19.71 -32.59 27.75
N LEU A 8 -20.16 -31.55 27.06
CA LEU A 8 -21.27 -30.65 27.41
C LEU A 8 -21.14 -30.15 28.85
N TRP A 9 -20.06 -29.40 29.10
CA TRP A 9 -20.06 -28.34 30.11
C TRP A 9 -20.13 -26.99 29.39
N LEU A 10 -21.34 -26.67 28.96
CA LEU A 10 -21.84 -25.30 28.92
C LEU A 10 -22.08 -24.88 30.38
N LEU A 11 -21.37 -23.86 30.86
CA LEU A 11 -21.95 -22.94 31.83
C LEU A 11 -21.65 -21.51 31.39
N THR A 12 -22.71 -20.94 30.86
CA THR A 12 -23.02 -19.52 30.76
C THR A 12 -22.74 -18.78 32.06
N VAL A 13 -22.04 -17.65 31.98
CA VAL A 13 -22.23 -16.53 32.91
C VAL A 13 -22.43 -15.27 32.06
N SER A 14 -23.67 -14.79 32.03
CA SER A 14 -24.03 -13.44 31.63
C SER A 14 -24.00 -12.55 32.87
N VAL A 15 -23.30 -11.40 32.79
CA VAL A 15 -23.63 -10.08 33.39
C VAL A 15 -22.74 -9.07 32.64
N SER A 16 -23.28 -8.36 31.64
CA SER A 16 -23.84 -7.00 31.69
C SER A 16 -22.83 -5.85 31.80
N SER A 17 -22.79 -5.08 30.70
CA SER A 17 -22.55 -3.64 30.57
C SER A 17 -21.27 -3.01 31.16
N SER A 18 -20.26 -2.82 30.30
CA SER A 18 -19.88 -1.51 29.70
C SER A 18 -18.38 -1.44 29.40
N GLY A 19 -18.02 -1.16 28.13
CA GLY A 19 -16.64 -0.90 27.68
C GLY A 19 -16.12 -1.92 26.66
N ILE A 20 -16.33 -1.62 25.38
CA ILE A 20 -15.95 -2.44 24.22
C ILE A 20 -14.42 -2.39 24.03
N PHE A 21 -13.73 -3.42 24.51
CA PHE A 21 -12.50 -3.91 23.89
C PHE A 21 -12.78 -5.37 23.52
N GLU A 22 -13.38 -5.56 22.35
CA GLU A 22 -13.60 -6.90 21.81
C GLU A 22 -12.24 -7.57 21.62
N LYS A 23 -12.05 -8.68 22.34
CA LYS A 23 -11.16 -9.76 21.95
C LYS A 23 -11.53 -10.21 20.54
N PHE A 24 -11.03 -9.51 19.52
CA PHE A 24 -11.08 -10.02 18.15
C PHE A 24 -10.19 -11.26 18.10
N SER A 25 -10.89 -12.36 17.89
CA SER A 25 -10.47 -13.74 18.02
C SER A 25 -9.25 -14.09 17.16
N TYR A 26 -8.20 -14.59 17.81
CA TYR A 26 -7.02 -15.25 17.22
C TYR A 26 -7.38 -16.35 16.20
N VAL A 27 -8.60 -16.88 16.25
CA VAL A 27 -9.10 -17.92 15.35
C VAL A 27 -9.34 -17.41 13.92
N GLN A 28 -9.61 -16.11 13.73
CA GLN A 28 -9.84 -15.55 12.39
C GLN A 28 -8.57 -15.42 11.54
N GLN A 29 -7.37 -15.43 12.14
CA GLN A 29 -6.11 -15.42 11.38
C GLN A 29 -5.82 -16.73 10.64
N PHE A 30 -6.43 -17.84 11.04
CA PHE A 30 -6.14 -19.18 10.50
C PHE A 30 -7.34 -19.87 9.85
N ALA A 31 -8.51 -19.23 9.88
CA ALA A 31 -9.64 -19.67 9.07
C ALA A 31 -9.36 -19.33 7.61
N LYS A 32 -9.47 -20.31 6.70
CA LYS A 32 -9.40 -20.02 5.26
C LYS A 32 -10.49 -18.98 4.94
N PRO A 33 -10.14 -17.82 4.37
CA PRO A 33 -11.14 -16.85 3.97
C PRO A 33 -12.15 -17.51 3.01
N VAL A 34 -13.44 -17.36 3.33
CA VAL A 34 -14.53 -17.88 2.50
C VAL A 34 -14.75 -16.87 1.38
N PHE A 35 -14.20 -17.16 0.21
CA PHE A 35 -14.32 -16.29 -0.96
C PHE A 35 -15.54 -16.64 -1.80
N ASN A 36 -16.24 -15.60 -2.28
CA ASN A 36 -17.27 -15.75 -3.30
C ASN A 36 -16.63 -15.98 -4.70
N ALA A 37 -17.46 -16.28 -5.71
CA ALA A 37 -16.96 -16.60 -7.06
C ALA A 37 -16.14 -15.46 -7.70
N LYS A 38 -16.53 -14.21 -7.49
CA LYS A 38 -15.84 -13.02 -8.00
C LYS A 38 -14.50 -12.80 -7.28
N GLU A 39 -14.47 -12.99 -5.97
CA GLU A 39 -13.22 -12.94 -5.18
C GLU A 39 -12.25 -14.04 -5.59
N LYS A 40 -12.76 -15.25 -5.87
CA LYS A 40 -11.95 -16.37 -6.35
C LYS A 40 -11.32 -16.09 -7.73
N GLU A 41 -12.06 -15.42 -8.62
CA GLU A 41 -11.54 -14.96 -9.92
C GLU A 41 -10.44 -13.91 -9.75
N ASN A 42 -10.67 -12.89 -8.90
CA ASN A 42 -9.68 -11.86 -8.58
C ASN A 42 -8.39 -12.45 -7.97
N ILE A 43 -8.50 -13.50 -7.14
CA ILE A 43 -7.33 -14.21 -6.59
C ILE A 43 -6.57 -14.90 -7.70
N GLY A 44 -7.25 -15.58 -8.62
CA GLY A 44 -6.58 -16.24 -9.76
C GLY A 44 -5.86 -15.24 -10.67
N GLU A 45 -6.47 -14.09 -10.95
CA GLU A 45 -5.82 -12.99 -11.69
C GLU A 45 -4.57 -12.47 -10.95
N LEU A 46 -4.67 -12.25 -9.64
CA LEU A 46 -3.56 -11.80 -8.81
C LEU A 46 -2.42 -12.82 -8.74
N GLU A 47 -2.72 -14.10 -8.54
CA GLU A 47 -1.72 -15.18 -8.51
C GLU A 47 -0.96 -15.28 -9.84
N ASN A 48 -1.66 -15.15 -10.97
CA ASN A 48 -1.06 -15.13 -12.30
C ASN A 48 -0.14 -13.91 -12.47
N PHE A 49 -0.63 -12.72 -12.13
CA PHE A 49 0.14 -11.48 -12.22
C PHE A 49 1.40 -11.52 -11.34
N LEU A 50 1.30 -11.96 -10.09
CA LEU A 50 2.46 -12.10 -9.20
C LEU A 50 3.48 -13.11 -9.74
N SER A 51 3.01 -14.21 -10.34
CA SER A 51 3.87 -15.19 -10.99
C SER A 51 4.58 -14.64 -12.24
N GLU A 52 3.96 -13.71 -12.95
CA GLU A 52 4.58 -12.99 -14.06
C GLU A 52 5.64 -12.01 -13.57
N LEU A 53 5.35 -11.22 -12.53
CA LEU A 53 6.34 -10.33 -11.91
C LEU A 53 7.58 -11.10 -11.46
N TRP A 54 7.40 -12.28 -10.86
CA TRP A 54 8.52 -13.15 -10.49
C TRP A 54 9.40 -13.52 -11.69
N LYS A 55 8.81 -13.79 -12.86
CA LYS A 55 9.59 -14.10 -14.07
C LYS A 55 10.28 -12.88 -14.67
N LEU A 56 9.69 -11.70 -14.52
CA LEU A 56 10.20 -10.43 -15.05
C LEU A 56 11.30 -9.81 -14.17
N ASP A 57 11.39 -10.21 -12.92
CA ASP A 57 12.40 -9.72 -11.97
C ASP A 57 13.79 -10.27 -12.27
N LYS A 58 14.48 -9.59 -13.19
CA LYS A 58 15.88 -9.87 -13.58
C LYS A 58 16.90 -9.39 -12.55
N ASN A 59 16.51 -8.51 -11.64
CA ASN A 59 17.43 -7.95 -10.65
C ASN A 59 17.47 -8.81 -9.38
N ARG A 60 16.56 -9.78 -9.23
CA ARG A 60 16.55 -10.75 -8.12
C ARG A 60 17.91 -11.44 -7.95
N MET A 61 18.37 -11.53 -6.71
CA MET A 61 19.54 -12.33 -6.32
C MET A 61 19.18 -13.82 -6.20
N ASP A 62 20.00 -14.68 -6.78
CA ASP A 62 19.80 -16.12 -6.69
C ASP A 62 20.37 -16.69 -5.37
N VAL A 63 19.53 -17.44 -4.65
CA VAL A 63 19.91 -18.02 -3.35
C VAL A 63 20.91 -19.15 -3.55
N GLY A 64 22.05 -19.06 -2.89
CA GLY A 64 23.18 -19.98 -3.03
C GLY A 64 24.24 -19.52 -4.03
N GLU A 65 23.94 -18.52 -4.86
CA GLU A 65 24.90 -17.91 -5.79
C GLU A 65 25.21 -16.47 -5.39
N ASP A 66 24.18 -15.61 -5.38
CA ASP A 66 24.30 -14.19 -5.04
C ASP A 66 24.04 -13.89 -3.57
N ILE A 67 23.25 -14.73 -2.90
CA ILE A 67 22.91 -14.57 -1.49
C ILE A 67 22.90 -15.90 -0.74
N GLU A 68 23.57 -15.95 0.40
CA GLU A 68 23.55 -17.11 1.30
C GLU A 68 22.88 -16.75 2.62
N VAL A 69 21.80 -17.45 2.95
CA VAL A 69 20.99 -17.20 4.15
C VAL A 69 20.99 -18.42 5.05
N LYS A 70 21.36 -18.22 6.32
CA LYS A 70 21.32 -19.26 7.35
C LYS A 70 20.03 -19.15 8.15
N VAL A 71 18.98 -19.81 7.67
CA VAL A 71 17.70 -19.85 8.38
C VAL A 71 17.78 -20.82 9.57
N PRO A 72 17.42 -20.40 10.80
CA PRO A 72 17.37 -21.30 11.95
C PRO A 72 16.36 -22.44 11.72
N LYS A 73 16.79 -23.69 11.94
CA LYS A 73 15.95 -24.89 11.71
C LYS A 73 14.72 -24.99 12.62
N SER A 74 14.68 -24.22 13.72
CA SER A 74 13.56 -24.18 14.66
C SER A 74 13.67 -22.95 15.55
N VAL A 75 12.59 -22.18 15.63
CA VAL A 75 12.44 -21.04 16.55
C VAL A 75 11.50 -21.47 17.67
N ASN A 76 11.97 -22.32 18.59
CA ASN A 76 11.15 -22.73 19.75
C ASN A 76 11.15 -21.64 20.82
N LEU A 77 10.21 -21.65 21.78
CA LEU A 77 10.18 -20.70 22.92
C LEU A 77 11.54 -20.56 23.65
N LEU A 78 12.33 -21.64 23.71
CA LEU A 78 13.68 -21.63 24.27
C LEU A 78 14.72 -20.85 23.45
N SER A 79 14.52 -20.69 22.15
CA SER A 79 15.39 -19.88 21.27
C SER A 79 15.30 -18.39 21.57
N TYR A 80 14.20 -17.92 22.15
CA TYR A 80 14.06 -16.55 22.66
C TYR A 80 15.03 -16.24 23.80
N PHE A 81 15.38 -17.26 24.59
CA PHE A 81 16.32 -17.15 25.72
C PHE A 81 17.76 -17.53 25.35
N LYS A 82 17.98 -18.05 24.14
CA LYS A 82 19.30 -18.36 23.57
C LYS A 82 19.34 -17.92 22.11
N PRO A 83 19.50 -16.61 21.85
CA PRO A 83 19.69 -16.11 20.50
C PRO A 83 20.90 -16.81 19.86
N THR A 84 20.71 -17.29 18.63
CA THR A 84 21.78 -17.81 17.79
C THR A 84 22.79 -16.70 17.54
N LYS A 85 24.09 -17.01 17.71
CA LYS A 85 25.18 -16.04 17.48
C LYS A 85 25.51 -15.81 16.00
N ASP A 86 24.97 -16.66 15.12
CA ASP A 86 25.26 -16.59 13.70
C ASP A 86 24.39 -15.53 13.03
N GLU A 87 24.98 -14.74 12.14
CA GLU A 87 24.27 -13.75 11.33
C GLU A 87 23.30 -14.42 10.34
N LEU A 88 22.18 -13.78 10.03
CA LEU A 88 21.20 -14.36 9.10
C LEU A 88 21.75 -14.45 7.67
N PHE A 89 22.40 -13.40 7.20
CA PHE A 89 23.05 -13.34 5.90
C PHE A 89 24.52 -13.72 6.06
N GLN A 90 24.91 -14.86 5.48
CA GLN A 90 26.29 -15.33 5.49
C GLN A 90 27.09 -14.70 4.35
N PHE A 91 26.42 -14.42 3.24
CA PHE A 91 27.02 -13.82 2.06
C PHE A 91 25.98 -13.03 1.27
N VAL A 92 26.40 -11.90 0.70
CA VAL A 92 25.65 -11.11 -0.28
C VAL A 92 26.64 -10.61 -1.34
N SER A 93 26.33 -10.85 -2.62
CA SER A 93 27.15 -10.44 -3.75
C SER A 93 27.19 -8.91 -3.87
N LYS A 94 28.36 -8.32 -3.65
CA LYS A 94 28.57 -6.86 -3.81
C LYS A 94 28.36 -6.40 -5.25
N GLY A 95 28.65 -7.26 -6.23
CA GLY A 95 28.42 -6.93 -7.64
C GLY A 95 26.95 -6.67 -7.94
N MET A 96 26.05 -7.45 -7.34
CA MET A 96 24.60 -7.26 -7.46
C MET A 96 24.13 -5.98 -6.76
N LEU A 97 24.74 -5.64 -5.61
CA LEU A 97 24.41 -4.39 -4.88
C LEU A 97 24.80 -3.12 -5.64
N ASN A 98 25.78 -3.21 -6.55
CA ASN A 98 26.15 -2.11 -7.44
C ASN A 98 25.22 -1.97 -8.66
N GLY A 99 24.16 -2.78 -8.75
CA GLY A 99 23.12 -2.63 -9.76
C GLY A 99 22.30 -1.36 -9.52
N PRO A 100 21.78 -0.70 -10.58
CA PRO A 100 21.19 0.64 -10.47
C PRO A 100 20.01 0.72 -9.50
N THR A 101 19.21 -0.35 -9.36
CA THR A 101 18.09 -0.38 -8.43
C THR A 101 18.52 -0.60 -6.98
N TYR A 102 19.52 -1.47 -6.75
CA TYR A 102 20.02 -1.73 -5.39
C TYR A 102 20.85 -0.56 -4.88
N GLU A 103 21.72 0.01 -5.73
CA GLU A 103 22.53 1.16 -5.40
C GLU A 103 21.64 2.36 -5.01
N ALA A 104 20.68 2.71 -5.86
CA ALA A 104 19.75 3.80 -5.56
C ALA A 104 18.89 3.52 -4.31
N PHE A 105 18.56 2.25 -4.04
CA PHE A 105 17.83 1.88 -2.83
C PHE A 105 18.70 1.99 -1.57
N ILE A 106 19.97 1.59 -1.63
CA ILE A 106 20.92 1.73 -0.51
C ILE A 106 21.10 3.22 -0.15
N HIS A 107 21.22 4.09 -1.14
CA HIS A 107 21.22 5.55 -1.00
C HIS A 107 19.89 6.15 -0.52
N LEU A 108 18.82 5.36 -0.46
CA LEU A 108 17.56 5.80 0.14
C LEU A 108 17.46 5.38 1.61
N LEU A 109 18.13 4.29 1.99
CA LEU A 109 18.06 3.72 3.33
C LEU A 109 18.85 4.54 4.37
N ASP A 110 19.90 5.24 3.97
CA ASP A 110 20.66 6.15 4.83
C ASP A 110 19.84 7.39 5.24
N ASN A 111 18.82 7.75 4.47
CA ASN A 111 17.87 8.80 4.81
C ASN A 111 16.90 8.42 5.94
N TYR A 112 16.73 7.13 6.24
CA TYR A 112 15.77 6.67 7.23
C TYR A 112 16.22 6.98 8.66
N ASN A 113 15.37 7.71 9.40
CA ASN A 113 15.57 7.97 10.82
C ASN A 113 14.52 7.23 11.66
N ALA A 114 14.94 6.20 12.42
CA ALA A 114 14.03 5.41 13.24
C ALA A 114 13.42 6.19 14.43
N ASN A 115 13.91 7.39 14.74
CA ASN A 115 13.42 8.19 15.86
C ASN A 115 12.18 9.01 15.47
N ALA A 116 11.01 8.43 15.70
CA ALA A 116 9.70 9.06 15.44
C ALA A 116 9.41 10.33 16.28
N GLY A 117 10.29 10.70 17.22
CA GLY A 117 10.18 11.93 18.01
C GLY A 117 10.69 13.20 17.31
N HIS A 118 11.35 13.07 16.16
CA HIS A 118 11.84 14.21 15.38
C HIS A 118 10.93 14.52 14.19
N THR A 119 10.76 15.81 13.90
CA THR A 119 10.15 16.24 12.64
C THR A 119 11.15 16.01 11.52
N GLU A 120 10.82 15.12 10.59
CA GLU A 120 11.62 14.88 9.40
C GLU A 120 11.48 16.05 8.43
N TYR A 121 12.60 16.48 7.87
CA TYR A 121 12.67 17.45 6.78
C TYR A 121 13.48 16.81 5.67
N THR A 122 12.90 16.74 4.46
CA THR A 122 13.61 16.21 3.29
C THR A 122 14.52 17.30 2.73
N THR A 123 15.84 17.05 2.69
CA THR A 123 16.76 17.97 2.03
C THR A 123 16.65 17.88 0.50
N TYR A 124 17.28 18.79 -0.21
CA TYR A 124 17.31 18.74 -1.68
C TYR A 124 18.01 17.47 -2.19
N GLU A 125 19.09 17.07 -1.53
CA GLU A 125 19.86 15.85 -1.83
C GLU A 125 18.99 14.59 -1.65
N GLN A 126 18.29 14.49 -0.51
CA GLN A 126 17.37 13.37 -0.25
C GLN A 126 16.24 13.29 -1.29
N MET A 127 15.76 14.44 -1.74
CA MET A 127 14.78 14.49 -2.83
C MET A 127 15.38 13.96 -4.14
N GLN A 128 16.65 14.27 -4.46
CA GLN A 128 17.32 13.70 -5.64
C GLN A 128 17.50 12.19 -5.53
N GLU A 129 17.83 11.66 -4.35
CA GLU A 129 17.95 10.21 -4.10
C GLU A 129 16.61 9.49 -4.30
N ILE A 130 15.51 10.09 -3.83
CA ILE A 130 14.15 9.60 -4.08
C ILE A 130 13.88 9.55 -5.60
N TRP A 131 14.17 10.62 -6.33
CA TRP A 131 13.96 10.66 -7.79
C TRP A 131 14.83 9.65 -8.53
N ALA A 132 16.09 9.49 -8.13
CA ALA A 132 17.01 8.52 -8.70
C ALA A 132 16.49 7.09 -8.50
N PHE A 133 16.02 6.75 -7.30
CA PHE A 133 15.41 5.46 -7.01
C PHE A 133 14.15 5.21 -7.83
N LEU A 134 13.20 6.17 -7.84
CA LEU A 134 11.95 6.04 -8.60
C LEU A 134 12.21 5.84 -10.09
N HIS A 135 13.14 6.59 -10.67
CA HIS A 135 13.55 6.45 -12.05
C HIS A 135 14.20 5.07 -12.31
N ALA A 136 15.10 4.62 -11.43
CA ALA A 136 15.76 3.33 -11.57
C ALA A 136 14.76 2.17 -11.56
N ILE A 137 13.77 2.18 -10.66
CA ILE A 137 12.76 1.11 -10.62
C ILE A 137 11.75 1.22 -11.76
N SER A 138 11.40 2.44 -12.22
CA SER A 138 10.46 2.62 -13.34
C SER A 138 10.97 2.06 -14.66
N GLU A 139 12.29 1.96 -14.82
CA GLU A 139 12.88 1.35 -16.00
C GLU A 139 12.81 -0.19 -16.03
N THR A 140 12.52 -0.82 -14.88
CA THR A 140 12.43 -2.28 -14.78
C THR A 140 11.20 -2.85 -15.46
N ALA A 141 11.31 -4.06 -16.00
CA ALA A 141 10.18 -4.78 -16.58
C ALA A 141 9.08 -5.07 -15.53
N VAL A 142 9.46 -5.27 -14.27
CA VAL A 142 8.52 -5.49 -13.15
C VAL A 142 7.60 -4.29 -12.96
N ILE A 143 8.16 -3.08 -12.86
CA ILE A 143 7.34 -1.86 -12.68
C ILE A 143 6.59 -1.50 -13.96
N LYS A 144 7.18 -1.69 -15.14
CA LYS A 144 6.48 -1.46 -16.42
C LYS A 144 5.26 -2.38 -16.56
N HIS A 145 5.42 -3.68 -16.30
CA HIS A 145 4.30 -4.65 -16.31
C HIS A 145 3.28 -4.37 -15.22
N THR A 146 3.72 -3.93 -14.04
CA THR A 146 2.81 -3.50 -12.97
C THR A 146 2.00 -2.27 -13.38
N HIS A 147 2.66 -1.29 -14.00
CA HIS A 147 1.99 -0.10 -14.53
C HIS A 147 0.98 -0.49 -15.61
N GLU A 148 1.34 -1.37 -16.56
CA GLU A 148 0.41 -1.86 -17.58
C GLU A 148 -0.78 -2.61 -16.97
N PHE A 149 -0.54 -3.51 -16.02
CA PHE A 149 -1.60 -4.25 -15.32
C PHE A 149 -2.55 -3.33 -14.55
N LEU A 150 -2.04 -2.29 -13.89
CA LEU A 150 -2.87 -1.31 -13.18
C LEU A 150 -3.51 -0.29 -14.13
N ALA A 151 -2.84 0.09 -15.22
CA ALA A 151 -3.34 1.00 -16.22
C ALA A 151 -4.41 0.37 -17.12
N CYS A 152 -4.41 -0.96 -17.29
CA CYS A 152 -5.38 -1.70 -18.09
C CYS A 152 -6.46 -2.44 -17.26
N SER A 153 -6.42 -2.39 -15.93
CA SER A 153 -7.47 -3.02 -15.12
C SER A 153 -8.67 -2.08 -14.97
N ASP A 154 -9.88 -2.62 -14.87
CA ASP A 154 -11.12 -1.96 -14.39
C ASP A 154 -10.99 -1.41 -12.94
N LYS A 155 -9.77 -1.36 -12.40
CA LYS A 155 -9.44 -0.81 -11.07
C LYS A 155 -9.45 0.71 -11.15
N PRO A 156 -10.04 1.39 -10.15
CA PRO A 156 -10.26 2.82 -10.25
C PRO A 156 -8.93 3.59 -10.19
N HIS A 157 -8.69 4.48 -11.15
CA HIS A 157 -7.60 5.48 -11.16
C HIS A 157 -7.79 6.59 -10.11
N PHE A 158 -8.64 6.32 -9.12
CA PHE A 158 -8.94 7.18 -8.00
C PHE A 158 -9.27 6.33 -6.77
N LEU A 159 -8.83 6.76 -5.60
CA LEU A 159 -9.06 6.06 -4.33
C LEU A 159 -9.86 6.94 -3.38
N SER A 160 -10.88 6.35 -2.73
CA SER A 160 -11.50 6.97 -1.56
C SER A 160 -10.64 6.68 -0.33
N VAL A 161 -10.07 7.70 0.27
CA VAL A 161 -9.29 7.61 1.50
C VAL A 161 -10.10 8.07 2.71
N TYR A 162 -9.88 7.36 3.80
CA TYR A 162 -10.38 7.67 5.14
C TYR A 162 -9.17 7.88 6.02
N PHE A 163 -9.08 9.05 6.65
CA PHE A 163 -8.01 9.31 7.60
C PHE A 163 -8.47 10.24 8.71
N GLU A 164 -7.84 10.07 9.86
CA GLU A 164 -7.99 10.92 11.02
C GLU A 164 -6.71 11.76 11.18
N SER A 165 -6.87 13.08 11.12
CA SER A 165 -5.76 14.00 11.35
C SER A 165 -5.40 14.00 12.83
N THR A 166 -4.26 13.42 13.18
CA THR A 166 -3.73 13.41 14.55
C THR A 166 -3.42 14.81 15.10
N LYS A 167 -3.21 15.80 14.22
CA LYS A 167 -2.95 17.20 14.59
C LYS A 167 -4.22 17.99 14.90
N THR A 168 -5.32 17.68 14.24
CA THR A 168 -6.57 18.47 14.33
C THR A 168 -7.75 17.69 14.89
N GLY A 169 -7.59 16.38 15.13
CA GLY A 169 -8.67 15.46 15.55
C GLY A 169 -9.77 15.31 14.50
N ALA A 170 -9.55 15.78 13.27
CA ALA A 170 -10.57 15.78 12.23
C ALA A 170 -10.59 14.44 11.51
N THR A 171 -11.75 13.80 11.47
CA THR A 171 -12.02 12.60 10.66
C THR A 171 -12.54 13.02 9.29
N MET A 172 -11.82 12.63 8.24
CA MET A 172 -12.25 12.86 6.86
C MET A 172 -12.73 11.54 6.27
N ASN A 173 -14.03 11.49 5.95
CA ASN A 173 -14.67 10.35 5.30
C ASN A 173 -14.92 10.70 3.83
N GLY A 174 -14.48 9.82 2.91
CA GLY A 174 -14.80 9.93 1.48
C GLY A 174 -14.00 11.02 0.74
N ALA A 175 -12.75 11.26 1.13
CA ALA A 175 -11.86 12.09 0.31
C ALA A 175 -11.38 11.26 -0.88
N TYR A 176 -11.50 11.79 -2.10
CA TYR A 176 -11.02 11.10 -3.31
C TYR A 176 -9.68 11.67 -3.75
N VAL A 177 -8.77 10.81 -4.20
CA VAL A 177 -7.45 11.18 -4.72
C VAL A 177 -7.26 10.50 -6.07
N LEU A 178 -6.74 11.22 -7.07
CA LEU A 178 -6.34 10.62 -8.35
C LEU A 178 -5.02 9.87 -8.16
N LEU A 179 -4.89 8.69 -8.75
CA LEU A 179 -3.68 7.88 -8.67
C LEU A 179 -2.96 7.87 -10.01
N GLY A 180 -1.64 8.07 -9.99
CA GLY A 180 -0.80 8.01 -11.19
C GLY A 180 -0.87 9.25 -12.10
N THR A 181 -1.60 10.30 -11.71
CA THR A 181 -1.64 11.58 -12.42
C THR A 181 -0.39 12.42 -12.13
N SER A 182 0.02 13.23 -13.11
CA SER A 182 1.12 14.19 -12.91
C SER A 182 0.62 15.53 -12.35
N PRO A 183 1.46 16.30 -11.63
CA PRO A 183 1.08 17.59 -11.08
C PRO A 183 0.58 18.60 -12.12
N GLU A 184 1.19 18.61 -13.30
CA GLU A 184 0.79 19.48 -14.41
C GLU A 184 -0.57 19.08 -15.01
N PHE A 185 -0.90 17.78 -15.05
CA PHE A 185 -2.23 17.32 -15.44
C PHE A 185 -3.29 17.83 -14.48
N GLU A 186 -3.09 17.65 -13.16
CA GLU A 186 -4.06 18.10 -12.16
C GLU A 186 -4.24 19.62 -12.19
N LEU A 187 -3.14 20.37 -12.31
CA LEU A 187 -3.20 21.83 -12.43
C LEU A 187 -3.98 22.26 -13.66
N ALA A 188 -3.72 21.66 -14.83
CA ALA A 188 -4.42 21.98 -16.07
C ALA A 188 -5.92 21.62 -16.00
N ALA A 189 -6.23 20.44 -15.47
CA ALA A 189 -7.59 19.95 -15.34
C ALA A 189 -8.42 20.86 -14.41
N TYR A 190 -7.91 21.15 -13.20
CA TYR A 190 -8.62 22.01 -12.26
C TYR A 190 -8.72 23.46 -12.72
N THR A 191 -7.68 23.99 -13.37
CA THR A 191 -7.75 25.34 -13.95
C THR A 191 -8.87 25.42 -15.01
N THR A 192 -8.97 24.41 -15.86
CA THR A 192 -10.01 24.34 -16.90
C THR A 192 -11.40 24.27 -16.27
N VAL A 193 -11.61 23.35 -15.33
CA VAL A 193 -12.88 23.19 -14.58
C VAL A 193 -13.28 24.49 -13.88
N PHE A 194 -12.33 25.14 -13.21
CA PHE A 194 -12.56 26.41 -12.54
C PHE A 194 -13.00 27.50 -13.52
N LEU A 195 -12.26 27.69 -14.61
CA LEU A 195 -12.53 28.75 -15.59
C LEU A 195 -13.85 28.52 -16.34
N MET A 196 -14.14 27.28 -16.73
CA MET A 196 -15.40 26.90 -17.38
C MET A 196 -16.59 27.02 -16.43
N GLY A 197 -16.37 26.91 -15.11
CA GLY A 197 -17.44 27.02 -14.12
C GLY A 197 -18.45 25.88 -14.17
N LEU A 198 -18.02 24.72 -14.70
CA LEU A 198 -18.81 23.52 -14.87
C LEU A 198 -18.10 22.33 -14.20
N PRO A 199 -18.84 21.31 -13.72
CA PRO A 199 -18.27 20.01 -13.37
C PRO A 199 -17.35 19.48 -14.48
N GLY A 200 -16.11 19.13 -14.15
CA GLY A 200 -15.28 18.37 -15.08
C GLY A 200 -15.53 16.88 -14.91
N LYS A 201 -16.11 16.19 -15.89
CA LYS A 201 -16.19 14.73 -15.84
C LYS A 201 -14.92 14.14 -16.47
N LEU A 202 -14.12 13.46 -15.65
CA LEU A 202 -12.97 12.70 -16.09
C LEU A 202 -13.37 11.22 -16.20
N THR A 203 -13.28 10.65 -17.39
CA THR A 203 -13.53 9.22 -17.62
C THR A 203 -12.21 8.55 -18.00
N VAL A 204 -11.76 7.62 -17.16
CA VAL A 204 -10.55 6.81 -17.37
C VAL A 204 -10.98 5.35 -17.38
N ASN A 205 -10.73 4.64 -18.48
CA ASN A 205 -11.06 3.22 -18.64
C ASN A 205 -12.52 2.87 -18.24
N GLY A 206 -13.49 3.70 -18.60
CA GLY A 206 -14.90 3.48 -18.26
C GLY A 206 -15.31 3.87 -16.83
N CYS A 207 -14.37 4.07 -15.91
CA CYS A 207 -14.62 4.67 -14.61
C CYS A 207 -14.69 6.20 -14.72
N SER A 208 -15.73 6.81 -14.16
CA SER A 208 -15.89 8.26 -14.18
C SER A 208 -15.76 8.86 -12.79
N ILE A 209 -15.01 9.96 -12.70
CA ILE A 209 -14.93 10.80 -11.50
C ILE A 209 -15.16 12.26 -11.90
N TYR A 210 -15.70 13.04 -10.98
CA TYR A 210 -15.92 14.46 -11.18
C TYR A 210 -14.84 15.29 -10.52
N LEU A 211 -14.35 16.28 -11.24
CA LEU A 211 -13.47 17.31 -10.74
C LEU A 211 -14.33 18.51 -10.33
N VAL A 212 -14.24 18.87 -9.06
CA VAL A 212 -14.98 20.00 -8.46
C VAL A 212 -13.98 21.07 -8.11
N CYS A 213 -14.27 22.32 -8.49
CA CYS A 213 -13.56 23.50 -7.99
C CYS A 213 -14.56 24.46 -7.36
N THR A 214 -14.37 24.76 -6.08
CA THR A 214 -15.19 25.74 -5.38
C THR A 214 -14.69 27.16 -5.69
N ARG A 215 -15.62 28.12 -5.81
CA ARG A 215 -15.29 29.54 -6.00
C ARG A 215 -15.41 30.27 -4.67
N GLN A 216 -14.63 31.33 -4.47
CA GLN A 216 -14.80 32.19 -3.31
C GLN A 216 -16.10 33.01 -3.43
N LEU A 217 -16.85 33.11 -2.33
CA LEU A 217 -18.17 33.77 -2.28
C LEU A 217 -18.14 35.22 -2.81
N PHE A 218 -17.10 35.97 -2.45
CA PHE A 218 -16.95 37.39 -2.78
C PHE A 218 -15.97 37.65 -3.94
N ASP A 219 -15.21 36.65 -4.38
CA ASP A 219 -14.29 36.76 -5.52
C ASP A 219 -14.38 35.51 -6.41
N LYS A 220 -15.26 35.58 -7.42
CA LYS A 220 -15.46 34.48 -8.37
C LYS A 220 -14.27 34.25 -9.31
N ARG A 221 -13.22 35.09 -9.26
CA ARG A 221 -11.99 34.95 -10.07
C ARG A 221 -10.91 34.15 -9.35
N ARG A 222 -11.12 33.73 -8.10
CA ARG A 222 -10.20 32.89 -7.35
C ARG A 222 -10.75 31.49 -7.11
N PRO A 223 -10.02 30.42 -7.49
CA PRO A 223 -10.35 29.08 -7.06
C PRO A 223 -10.11 28.96 -5.54
N ARG A 224 -11.01 28.27 -4.84
CA ARG A 224 -10.79 27.75 -3.49
C ARG A 224 -10.30 26.30 -3.61
N THR A 225 -10.90 25.36 -2.87
CA THR A 225 -10.54 23.96 -2.92
C THR A 225 -11.01 23.35 -4.24
N CYS A 226 -10.10 22.61 -4.86
CA CYS A 226 -10.35 21.77 -6.02
C CYS A 226 -10.01 20.34 -5.66
N TYR A 227 -10.89 19.39 -5.97
CA TYR A 227 -10.70 17.99 -5.60
C TYR A 227 -11.59 17.05 -6.45
N PRO A 228 -11.26 15.75 -6.53
CA PRO A 228 -12.10 14.74 -7.17
C PRO A 228 -13.30 14.36 -6.28
N LYS A 229 -14.40 13.92 -6.88
CA LYS A 229 -15.60 13.42 -6.20
C LYS A 229 -16.33 12.39 -7.07
N ASP A 230 -16.86 11.33 -6.47
CA ASP A 230 -17.59 10.26 -7.14
C ASP A 230 -18.95 10.68 -7.73
N GLN A 231 -19.65 11.63 -7.11
CA GLN A 231 -20.98 12.08 -7.54
C GLN A 231 -21.10 13.61 -7.53
N PHE A 232 -21.80 14.15 -8.55
CA PHE A 232 -22.25 15.53 -8.58
C PHE A 232 -23.68 15.62 -8.07
N LEU A 233 -23.84 16.39 -6.99
CA LEU A 233 -24.96 16.39 -6.02
C LEU A 233 -24.87 15.22 -5.06
#